data_AF-A8G4A7-F1
#
_entry.id   AF-A8G4A7-F1
#
_cell.length_a   1.000
_cell.length_b   1.000
_cell.length_c   1.000
_cell.angle_alpha   90.00
_cell.angle_beta   90.00
_cell.angle_gamma   90.00
#
_symmetry.space_group_name_H-M   'P 1'
#
loop_
_entity.id
_entity.type
_entity.pdbx_description
1 polymer ?
#
loop_
_entity_poly.entity_id
_entity_poly.type
_entity_poly.pdbx_seq_one_letter_code
_entity_poly.pdbx_strand_id
1 'polypeptide(L)' 'MKNKLYDNADSFAMSFDEEWENINCDDLRLKIDKVLEILSDHPFLISNPENAKKMAEFRIFSLKKFQ' A
#
# COMPACT_ATOMS: atom_id res chain seq x y z
N MET A 1 8.60 13.80 11.64
CA MET A 1 7.62 14.77 11.11
C MET A 1 6.30 14.01 11.03
N LYS A 2 5.18 14.53 11.57
CA LYS A 2 3.88 13.83 11.41
C LYS A 2 3.63 13.67 9.91
N ASN A 3 3.68 12.42 9.42
CA ASN A 3 3.58 12.07 8.02
C ASN A 3 2.35 12.74 7.43
N LYS A 4 2.56 13.73 6.57
CA LYS A 4 1.46 14.35 5.83
C LYS A 4 1.00 13.30 4.83
N LEU A 5 -0.16 12.72 5.07
CA LEU A 5 -0.84 11.88 4.10
C LEU A 5 -1.48 12.80 3.05
N TYR A 6 -1.17 12.55 1.79
CA TYR A 6 -1.73 13.28 0.67
C TYR A 6 -2.66 12.37 -0.13
N ASP A 7 -3.69 12.97 -0.71
CA ASP A 7 -4.59 12.29 -1.64
C ASP A 7 -3.93 12.09 -3.01
N ASN A 8 -2.87 11.28 -3.05
CA ASN A 8 -2.19 10.90 -4.28
C ASN A 8 -1.52 9.53 -4.15
N ALA A 9 -1.18 8.97 -5.31
CA ALA A 9 -0.63 7.62 -5.40
C ALA A 9 0.78 7.51 -4.81
N ASP A 10 1.58 8.57 -4.86
CA ASP A 10 2.96 8.57 -4.32
C ASP A 10 2.96 8.49 -2.80
N SER A 11 2.12 9.31 -2.13
CA SER A 11 1.91 9.26 -0.68
C SER A 11 1.38 7.91 -0.23
N PHE A 12 0.46 7.34 -1.00
CA PHE A 12 -0.06 6.00 -0.74
C PHE A 12 1.03 4.93 -0.88
N ALA A 13 1.83 4.98 -1.94
CA ALA A 13 2.90 4.02 -2.19
C ALA A 13 3.96 4.04 -1.07
N MET A 14 4.32 5.22 -0.56
CA MET A 14 5.23 5.34 0.58
C MET A 14 4.67 4.65 1.84
N SER A 15 3.40 4.92 2.17
CA SER A 15 2.73 4.31 3.33
C SER A 15 2.56 2.80 3.14
N PHE A 16 2.27 2.37 1.93
CA PHE A 16 2.13 0.96 1.57
C PHE A 16 3.44 0.19 1.76
N ASP A 17 4.55 0.72 1.26
CA ASP A 17 5.86 0.06 1.41
C ASP A 17 6.29 -0.03 2.88
N GLU A 18 6.01 1.01 3.69
CA GLU A 18 6.30 1.03 5.13
C GLU A 18 5.54 -0.09 5.86
N GLU A 19 4.22 -0.19 5.67
CA GLU A 19 3.40 -1.22 6.31
C GLU A 19 3.69 -2.63 5.75
N TRP A 20 4.05 -2.72 4.47
CA TRP A 20 4.39 -3.99 3.82
C TRP A 20 5.58 -4.67 4.51
N GLU A 21 6.64 -3.93 4.86
CA GLU A 21 7.79 -4.49 5.56
C GLU A 21 7.47 -4.90 7.01
N ASN A 22 6.49 -4.26 7.64
CA ASN A 22 6.08 -4.55 9.02
C ASN A 22 5.19 -5.79 9.16
N ILE A 23 4.58 -6.27 8.09
CA ILE A 23 3.70 -7.45 8.12
C ILE A 23 4.46 -8.71 7.71
N ASN A 24 4.61 -9.63 8.65
CA ASN A 24 5.10 -10.98 8.36
C ASN A 24 3.93 -11.87 7.88
N CYS A 25 3.86 -12.15 6.58
CA CYS A 25 2.82 -12.98 5.97
C CYS A 25 3.32 -13.57 4.64
N ASP A 26 3.27 -14.89 4.51
CA ASP A 26 3.76 -15.61 3.32
C ASP A 26 2.79 -15.56 2.13
N ASP A 27 1.48 -15.44 2.41
CA ASP A 27 0.47 -15.26 1.36
C ASP A 27 0.41 -13.78 0.96
N LEU A 28 0.87 -13.50 -0.27
CA LEU A 28 0.93 -12.14 -0.81
C LEU A 28 -0.43 -11.47 -0.95
N ARG A 29 -1.48 -12.22 -1.31
CA ARG A 29 -2.83 -11.64 -1.45
C ARG A 29 -3.36 -11.25 -0.09
N LEU A 30 -3.24 -12.15 0.88
CA LEU A 30 -3.64 -11.89 2.26
C LEU A 30 -2.82 -10.76 2.88
N LYS A 31 -1.53 -10.65 2.53
CA LYS A 31 -0.66 -9.56 2.99
C LYS A 31 -1.11 -8.22 2.41
N ILE A 32 -1.45 -8.15 1.12
CA ILE A 32 -2.01 -6.93 0.49
C ILE A 32 -3.29 -6.51 1.20
N ASP A 33 -4.22 -7.44 1.44
CA ASP A 33 -5.49 -7.12 2.10
C ASP A 33 -5.28 -6.54 3.50
N LYS A 34 -4.33 -7.10 4.27
CA LYS A 34 -3.96 -6.57 5.60
C LYS A 34 -3.35 -5.16 5.54
N VAL A 35 -2.46 -4.89 4.58
CA VAL A 35 -1.89 -3.54 4.42
C VAL A 35 -3.00 -2.55 4.04
N LEU A 36 -3.90 -2.92 3.14
CA LEU A 36 -5.03 -2.06 2.76
C LEU A 36 -5.98 -1.80 3.93
N GLU A 37 -6.19 -2.77 4.81
CA GLU A 37 -6.98 -2.61 6.04
C GLU A 37 -6.31 -1.61 6.99
N ILE A 38 -5.00 -1.71 7.21
CA ILE A 38 -4.23 -0.75 8.03
C ILE A 38 -4.28 0.66 7.43
N LEU A 39 -4.22 0.76 6.10
CA LEU A 39 -4.28 2.02 5.37
C LEU A 39 -5.70 2.48 5.04
N SER A 40 -6.74 1.90 5.67
CA SER A 40 -8.15 2.20 5.38
C SER A 40 -8.51 3.68 5.49
N ASP A 41 -7.82 4.43 6.36
CA ASP A 41 -7.98 5.87 6.55
C ASP A 41 -7.08 6.73 5.64
N HIS A 42 -6.28 6.13 4.75
CA HIS A 42 -5.42 6.87 3.84
C HIS A 42 -6.28 7.63 2.80
N PRO A 43 -6.10 8.95 2.63
CA PRO A 43 -6.97 9.78 1.79
C PRO A 43 -7.08 9.27 0.35
N PHE A 44 -5.98 8.79 -0.24
CA PHE A 44 -5.98 8.18 -1.58
C PHE A 44 -6.77 6.87 -1.68
N LEU A 45 -6.78 6.04 -0.62
CA LEU A 45 -7.55 4.80 -0.61
C LEU A 45 -9.05 5.10 -0.49
N ILE A 46 -9.41 6.11 0.30
CA ILE A 46 -10.79 6.59 0.43
C ILE A 46 -11.29 7.19 -0.89
N SER A 47 -10.50 8.08 -1.51
CA SER A 47 -10.89 8.82 -2.71
C SER A 47 -10.90 7.95 -3.96
N ASN A 48 -9.95 7.00 -4.07
CA ASN A 48 -9.70 6.21 -5.28
C ASN A 48 -9.39 4.73 -4.96
N PRO A 49 -10.33 3.98 -4.36
CA PRO A 49 -10.06 2.63 -3.85
C PRO A 49 -9.62 1.63 -4.92
N GLU A 50 -10.19 1.71 -6.13
CA GLU A 50 -9.79 0.84 -7.23
C GLU A 50 -8.35 1.11 -7.69
N ASN A 51 -7.93 2.37 -7.75
CA ASN A 51 -6.57 2.72 -8.14
C ASN A 51 -5.56 2.43 -7.04
N ALA A 52 -5.94 2.59 -5.78
CA ALA A 52 -5.10 2.20 -4.65
C ALA A 52 -4.83 0.68 -4.64
N LYS A 53 -5.84 -0.15 -4.94
CA LYS A 53 -5.67 -1.61 -5.11
C LYS A 53 -4.73 -1.95 -6.25
N LYS A 54 -4.93 -1.37 -7.44
CA LYS A 54 -4.04 -1.55 -8.59
C LYS A 54 -2.60 -1.11 -8.28
N MET A 55 -2.44 -0.01 -7.52
CA MET A 55 -1.14 0.47 -7.08
C MET A 55 -0.47 -0.55 -6.15
N ALA A 56 -1.19 -1.06 -5.15
CA ALA A 56 -0.67 -2.10 -4.25
C ALA A 56 -0.19 -3.34 -5.02
N GLU A 57 -1.01 -3.86 -5.94
CA GLU A 57 -0.63 -4.99 -6.81
C GLU A 57 0.62 -4.68 -7.65
N PHE A 58 0.69 -3.48 -8.22
CA PHE A 58 1.83 -3.02 -9.00
C PHE A 58 3.11 -2.87 -8.17
N ARG A 59 3.02 -2.38 -6.92
CA ARG A 59 4.16 -2.27 -6.00
C ARG A 59 4.77 -3.65 -5.75
N ILE A 60 3.94 -4.65 -5.45
CA ILE A 60 4.42 -6.02 -5.20
C ILE A 60 5.05 -6.63 -6.44
N PHE A 61 4.43 -6.46 -7.60
CA PHE A 61 5.01 -6.92 -8.86
C PHE A 61 6.36 -6.25 -9.15
N SER A 62 6.47 -4.95 -8.90
CA SER A 62 7.70 -4.19 -9.11
C SER A 62 8.79 -4.60 -8.13
N LEU A 63 8.48 -4.79 -6.85
CA LEU A 63 9.45 -5.24 -5.83
C LEU A 63 10.06 -6.60 -6.19
N LYS A 64 9.25 -7.55 -6.68
CA LYS A 64 9.74 -8.86 -7.16
C LYS A 64 10.70 -8.77 -8.35
N LYS A 65 10.61 -7.71 -9.15
CA LYS A 65 11.49 -7.51 -10.31
C LYS A 65 12.90 -7.06 -9.90
N PHE A 66 13.06 -6.54 -8.69
CA PHE A 66 14.32 -6.02 -8.17
C PHE A 66 14.92 -6.86 -7.03
N GLN A 67 14.35 -8.04 -6.74
CA GLN A 67 14.98 -9.11 -5.97
C GLN A 67 15.68 -10.10 -6.89
#